data_AF-A0A957FG65-F1
#
_entry.id   AF-A0A957FG65-F1
#
_cell.length_a   1.000
_cell.length_b   1.000
_cell.length_c   1.000
_cell.angle_alpha   90.00
_cell.angle_beta   90.00
_cell.angle_gamma   90.00
#
_symmetry.space_group_name_H-M   'P 1'
#
loop_
_entity.id
_entity.type
_entity.pdbx_description
1 polymer ?
#
loop_
_entity_poly.entity_id
_entity_poly.type
_entity_poly.pdbx_seq_one_letter_code
_entity_poly.pdbx_strand_id
1 'polypeptide(L)'
;DDFVRVAVGKVGDNVMATPISRGAGVISSLVRADGIVRIPRFSEGADAGTQVTVHLYRTPQEIAQTIVAIGSHDLTLDLLAQFLAAQGQGLRLMSANVGSLGGLVALRRGEAHLAGSHLLDPETGVYNDSYVQRYLPGQTITLVTLVGREQGWIVQPGNPKGVRSWADAANPDVRLVHRQRGAGTRVLLD
;
A
#
# COMPACT_ATOMS: atom_id res chain seq x y z
N ASP A 1 -24.21 -14.84 -9.56
CA ASP A 1 -22.92 -14.28 -9.94
C ASP A 1 -22.51 -13.34 -8.82
N ASP A 2 -21.21 -13.22 -8.58
CA ASP A 2 -20.66 -12.17 -7.73
C ASP A 2 -20.01 -11.09 -8.61
N PHE A 3 -20.04 -9.85 -8.14
CA PHE A 3 -19.50 -8.69 -8.86
C PHE A 3 -18.36 -8.08 -8.06
N VAL A 4 -17.14 -8.31 -8.52
CA VAL A 4 -15.93 -7.84 -7.84
C VAL A 4 -15.55 -6.49 -8.44
N ARG A 5 -15.52 -5.46 -7.59
CA ARG A 5 -15.00 -4.14 -7.99
C ARG A 5 -13.49 -4.22 -8.10
N VAL A 6 -12.97 -3.70 -9.20
CA VAL A 6 -11.53 -3.71 -9.48
C VAL A 6 -11.04 -2.31 -9.77
N ALA A 7 -9.79 -2.07 -9.40
CA ALA A 7 -8.99 -1.00 -9.96
C ALA A 7 -8.18 -1.58 -11.12
N VAL A 8 -8.05 -0.84 -12.21
CA VAL A 8 -7.40 -1.27 -13.44
C VAL A 8 -6.27 -0.31 -13.77
N GLY A 9 -5.12 -0.85 -14.12
CA GLY A 9 -3.97 -0.04 -14.53
C GLY A 9 -3.15 -0.75 -15.59
N LYS A 10 -2.56 0.04 -16.48
CA LYS A 10 -1.64 -0.46 -17.50
C LYS A 10 -0.20 -0.17 -17.07
N VAL A 11 0.62 -1.21 -16.98
CA VAL A 11 2.05 -1.14 -16.64
C VAL A 11 2.84 -1.81 -17.76
N GLY A 12 3.57 -1.03 -18.55
CA GLY A 12 4.15 -1.51 -19.79
C GLY A 12 3.07 -2.06 -20.74
N ASP A 13 3.22 -3.32 -21.16
CA ASP A 13 2.24 -4.02 -22.00
C ASP A 13 1.14 -4.73 -21.20
N ASN A 14 1.30 -4.83 -19.88
CA ASN A 14 0.37 -5.55 -19.01
C ASN A 14 -0.79 -4.64 -18.58
N VAL A 15 -2.02 -5.13 -18.67
CA VAL A 15 -3.20 -4.50 -18.08
C VAL A 15 -3.65 -5.34 -16.89
N MET A 16 -3.49 -4.81 -15.70
CA MET A 16 -3.76 -5.50 -14.44
C MET A 16 -5.09 -5.05 -13.86
N ALA A 17 -5.86 -6.00 -13.31
CA ALA A 17 -7.06 -5.75 -12.54
C ALA A 17 -6.85 -6.21 -11.09
N THR A 18 -6.90 -5.28 -10.14
CA THR A 18 -6.71 -5.57 -8.72
C THR A 18 -8.04 -5.45 -7.99
N PRO A 19 -8.48 -6.47 -7.23
CA PRO A 19 -9.72 -6.37 -6.46
C PRO A 19 -9.61 -5.30 -5.39
N ILE A 20 -10.65 -4.46 -5.28
CA ILE A 20 -10.77 -3.46 -4.21
C ILE A 20 -11.51 -4.11 -3.06
N SER A 21 -10.90 -4.16 -1.87
CA SER A 21 -11.55 -4.69 -0.68
C SER A 21 -12.85 -3.94 -0.40
N ARG A 22 -13.93 -4.68 -0.20
CA ARG A 22 -15.20 -4.15 0.31
C ARG A 22 -15.01 -3.84 1.80
N GLY A 23 -14.42 -2.68 2.12
CA GLY A 23 -14.39 -2.19 3.51
C GLY A 23 -15.79 -1.87 4.04
N ALA A 24 -15.90 -1.40 5.28
CA ALA A 24 -17.17 -1.01 5.91
C ALA A 24 -17.94 0.11 5.15
N GLY A 25 -17.28 0.83 4.24
CA GLY A 25 -17.89 1.81 3.35
C GLY A 25 -18.10 1.27 1.94
N VAL A 26 -19.24 0.62 1.68
CA VAL A 26 -19.56 0.06 0.34
C VAL A 26 -19.55 1.15 -0.76
N ILE A 27 -19.85 2.40 -0.41
CA ILE A 27 -19.88 3.55 -1.33
C ILE A 27 -18.47 3.97 -1.77
N SER A 28 -17.48 3.99 -0.87
CA SER A 28 -16.13 4.44 -1.22
C SER A 28 -15.45 3.50 -2.22
N SER A 29 -15.76 2.20 -2.16
CA SER A 29 -15.28 1.23 -3.14
C SER A 29 -15.83 1.47 -4.55
N LEU A 30 -17.06 2.01 -4.70
CA LEU A 30 -17.64 2.33 -6.01
C LEU A 30 -16.92 3.52 -6.65
N VAL A 31 -16.66 4.57 -5.89
CA VAL A 31 -15.96 5.78 -6.37
C VAL A 31 -14.53 5.44 -6.84
N ARG A 32 -13.87 4.52 -6.11
CA ARG A 32 -12.50 4.11 -6.43
C ARG A 32 -12.43 3.12 -7.60
N ALA A 33 -13.44 2.27 -7.79
CA ALA A 33 -13.42 1.24 -8.83
C ALA A 33 -13.31 1.80 -10.25
N ASP A 34 -12.41 1.21 -11.04
CA ASP A 34 -12.29 1.44 -12.48
C ASP A 34 -13.24 0.57 -13.29
N GLY A 35 -13.78 -0.49 -12.68
CA GLY A 35 -14.77 -1.36 -13.28
C GLY A 35 -15.18 -2.51 -12.37
N ILE A 36 -15.90 -3.47 -12.96
CA ILE A 36 -16.31 -4.71 -12.30
C ILE A 36 -15.95 -5.94 -13.12
N VAL A 37 -15.58 -7.00 -12.41
CA VAL A 37 -15.43 -8.35 -12.92
C VAL A 37 -16.62 -9.18 -12.45
N ARG A 38 -17.25 -9.92 -13.36
CA ARG A 38 -18.33 -10.87 -13.04
C ARG A 38 -17.74 -12.25 -12.77
N ILE A 39 -17.91 -12.75 -11.55
CA ILE A 39 -17.54 -14.12 -11.16
C ILE A 39 -18.79 -15.00 -11.30
N PRO A 40 -18.76 -16.05 -12.13
CA PRO A 40 -19.90 -16.95 -12.31
C PRO A 40 -20.35 -17.61 -11.00
N ARG A 41 -21.65 -17.93 -10.89
CA ARG A 41 -22.15 -18.81 -9.81
C ARG A 41 -21.38 -20.13 -9.81
N PHE A 42 -21.10 -20.64 -8.61
CA PHE A 42 -20.35 -21.87 -8.38
C PHE A 42 -18.85 -21.81 -8.74
N SER A 43 -18.31 -20.61 -8.98
CA SER A 43 -16.86 -20.39 -8.98
C SER A 43 -16.39 -19.96 -7.59
N GLU A 44 -15.23 -20.45 -7.16
CA GLU A 44 -14.56 -20.02 -5.91
C GLU A 44 -13.89 -18.64 -6.05
N GLY A 45 -13.77 -18.12 -7.27
CA GLY A 45 -13.14 -16.84 -7.55
C GLY A 45 -12.37 -16.85 -8.87
N ALA A 46 -11.36 -15.98 -8.95
CA ALA A 46 -10.35 -16.00 -10.00
C ALA A 46 -8.98 -15.94 -9.33
N ASP A 47 -8.08 -16.85 -9.71
CA ASP A 47 -6.72 -16.87 -9.19
C ASP A 47 -5.90 -15.71 -9.76
N ALA A 48 -4.88 -15.29 -9.01
CA ALA A 48 -3.92 -14.29 -9.48
C ALA A 48 -3.26 -14.77 -10.79
N GLY A 49 -3.24 -13.88 -11.79
CA GLY A 49 -2.72 -14.18 -13.14
C GLY A 49 -3.75 -14.75 -14.11
N THR A 50 -4.98 -15.06 -13.66
CA THR A 50 -6.07 -15.47 -14.55
C THR A 50 -6.55 -14.28 -15.37
N GLN A 51 -6.80 -14.49 -16.66
CA GLN A 51 -7.43 -13.47 -17.50
C GLN A 51 -8.90 -13.28 -17.12
N VAL A 52 -9.30 -12.02 -16.95
CA VAL A 52 -10.67 -11.65 -16.60
C VAL A 52 -11.19 -10.57 -17.53
N THR A 53 -12.50 -10.58 -17.79
CA THR A 53 -13.16 -9.49 -18.51
C THR A 53 -13.61 -8.44 -17.50
N VAL A 54 -13.13 -7.20 -17.67
CA VAL A 54 -13.54 -6.06 -16.85
C VAL A 54 -14.54 -5.21 -17.60
N HIS A 55 -15.70 -4.96 -17.00
CA HIS A 55 -16.63 -3.93 -17.46
C HIS A 55 -16.23 -2.60 -16.84
N LEU A 56 -15.54 -1.77 -17.64
CA LEU A 56 -14.97 -0.51 -17.20
C LEU A 56 -16.05 0.55 -16.95
N TYR A 57 -15.84 1.35 -15.90
CA TYR A 57 -16.56 2.59 -15.62
C TYR A 57 -15.86 3.81 -16.22
N ARG A 58 -14.65 3.61 -16.74
CA ARG A 58 -13.73 4.63 -17.24
C ARG A 58 -13.26 4.29 -18.63
N THR A 59 -12.81 5.29 -19.36
CA THR A 59 -12.28 5.08 -20.70
C THR A 59 -10.92 4.38 -20.65
N PRO A 60 -10.56 3.57 -21.66
CA PRO A 60 -9.23 2.98 -21.76
C PRO A 60 -8.10 4.03 -21.71
N GLN A 61 -8.36 5.25 -22.22
CA GLN A 61 -7.43 6.37 -22.16
C GLN A 61 -7.10 6.77 -20.70
N GLU A 62 -8.12 6.90 -19.84
CA GLU A 62 -7.92 7.23 -18.43
C GLU A 62 -7.15 6.13 -17.68
N ILE A 63 -7.40 4.86 -18.03
CA ILE A 63 -6.65 3.72 -17.48
C ILE A 63 -5.17 3.79 -17.90
N ALA A 64 -4.90 4.14 -19.16
CA ALA A 64 -3.54 4.31 -19.66
C ALA A 64 -2.80 5.49 -19.00
N GLN A 65 -3.52 6.48 -18.48
CA GLN A 65 -2.96 7.61 -17.73
C GLN A 65 -2.91 7.39 -16.20
N THR A 66 -3.07 6.14 -15.75
CA THR A 66 -3.03 5.81 -14.32
C THR A 66 -1.67 5.28 -13.88
N ILE A 67 -1.03 6.02 -12.97
CA ILE A 67 0.14 5.56 -12.21
C ILE A 67 -0.33 4.54 -11.17
N VAL A 68 0.04 3.29 -11.39
CA VAL A 68 -0.18 2.16 -10.48
C VAL A 68 0.90 2.08 -9.40
N ALA A 69 0.52 2.27 -8.14
CA ALA A 69 1.36 2.07 -6.97
C ALA A 69 0.87 0.85 -6.14
N ILE A 70 1.74 -0.12 -5.89
CA ILE A 70 1.41 -1.34 -5.14
C ILE A 70 2.42 -1.54 -4.02
N GLY A 71 1.96 -1.72 -2.78
CA GLY A 71 2.86 -2.02 -1.66
C GLY A 71 2.31 -1.59 -0.32
N SER A 72 3.17 -1.10 0.56
CA SER A 72 2.75 -0.44 1.79
C SER A 72 2.08 0.90 1.48
N HIS A 73 0.96 1.15 2.16
CA HIS A 73 0.23 2.42 2.07
C HIS A 73 0.88 3.53 2.91
N ASP A 74 0.74 4.76 2.43
CA ASP A 74 1.12 6.01 3.12
C ASP A 74 0.07 7.09 2.76
N LEU A 75 -0.32 7.93 3.72
CA LEU A 75 -1.27 9.02 3.51
C LEU A 75 -0.77 10.04 2.47
N THR A 76 0.54 10.17 2.32
CA THR A 76 1.15 11.00 1.28
C THR A 76 0.76 10.57 -0.13
N LEU A 77 0.53 9.27 -0.37
CA LEU A 77 0.06 8.78 -1.67
C LEU A 77 -1.35 9.27 -1.99
N ASP A 78 -2.23 9.36 -0.99
CA ASP A 78 -3.58 9.89 -1.17
C ASP A 78 -3.57 11.40 -1.44
N LEU A 79 -2.65 12.13 -0.79
CA LEU A 79 -2.44 13.55 -1.05
C LEU A 79 -1.88 13.79 -2.46
N LEU A 80 -0.92 12.97 -2.90
CA LEU A 80 -0.37 13.01 -4.25
C LEU A 80 -1.45 12.70 -5.30
N ALA A 81 -2.30 11.69 -5.06
CA ALA A 81 -3.41 11.38 -5.96
C ALA A 81 -4.38 12.57 -6.12
N GLN A 82 -4.72 13.23 -5.01
CA GLN A 82 -5.55 14.44 -5.03
C GLN A 82 -4.86 15.61 -5.74
N PHE A 83 -3.57 15.81 -5.48
CA PHE A 83 -2.78 16.84 -6.15
C PHE A 83 -2.78 16.65 -7.66
N LEU A 84 -2.52 15.43 -8.15
CA LEU A 84 -2.53 15.09 -9.57
C LEU A 84 -3.91 15.31 -10.19
N ALA A 85 -4.98 14.89 -9.51
CA ALA A 85 -6.35 15.11 -9.97
C ALA A 85 -6.67 16.60 -10.11
N ALA A 86 -6.21 17.43 -9.16
CA ALA A 86 -6.42 18.88 -9.17
C ALA A 86 -5.67 19.60 -10.30
N GLN A 87 -4.58 19.02 -10.84
CA GLN A 87 -3.88 19.59 -12.00
C GLN A 87 -4.71 19.52 -13.29
N GLY A 88 -5.76 18.69 -13.34
CA GLY A 88 -6.66 18.61 -14.50
C GLY A 88 -6.04 18.02 -15.77
N GLN A 89 -4.88 17.39 -15.68
CA GLN A 89 -4.13 16.84 -16.84
C GLN A 89 -4.52 15.40 -17.21
N GLY A 90 -5.54 14.84 -16.54
CA GLY A 90 -5.98 13.45 -16.73
C GLY A 90 -5.06 12.39 -16.08
N LEU A 91 -3.91 12.80 -15.53
CA LEU A 91 -3.00 11.90 -14.81
C LEU A 91 -3.60 11.49 -13.47
N ARG A 92 -3.52 10.20 -13.17
CA ARG A 92 -4.07 9.61 -11.94
C ARG A 92 -3.03 8.82 -11.19
N LEU A 93 -3.23 8.69 -9.88
CA LEU A 93 -2.51 7.74 -9.05
C LEU A 93 -3.51 6.82 -8.37
N MET A 94 -3.31 5.52 -8.56
CA MET A 94 -4.03 4.45 -7.91
C MET A 94 -3.07 3.75 -6.96
N SER A 95 -3.51 3.48 -5.73
CA SER A 95 -2.74 2.74 -4.74
C SER A 95 -3.48 1.47 -4.31
N ALA A 96 -2.76 0.36 -4.26
CA ALA A 96 -3.24 -0.90 -3.70
C ALA A 96 -2.33 -1.33 -2.54
N ASN A 97 -2.93 -1.64 -1.39
CA ASN A 97 -2.20 -2.04 -0.20
C ASN A 97 -2.08 -3.56 -0.10
N VAL A 98 -0.88 -4.07 -0.37
CA VAL A 98 -0.52 -5.49 -0.25
C VAL A 98 0.69 -5.71 0.67
N GLY A 99 1.08 -4.68 1.40
CA GLY A 99 2.29 -4.65 2.22
C GLY A 99 3.58 -4.46 1.42
N SER A 100 4.66 -4.08 2.12
CA SER A 100 5.95 -3.71 1.50
C SER A 100 6.52 -4.82 0.61
N LEU A 101 6.55 -6.06 1.12
CA LEU A 101 7.11 -7.18 0.37
C LEU A 101 6.28 -7.51 -0.88
N GLY A 102 4.94 -7.46 -0.76
CA GLY A 102 4.04 -7.62 -1.89
C GLY A 102 4.28 -6.56 -2.97
N GLY A 103 4.61 -5.33 -2.57
CA GLY A 103 4.99 -4.25 -3.50
C GLY A 103 6.27 -4.57 -4.29
N LEU A 104 7.32 -5.07 -3.63
CA LEU A 104 8.54 -5.49 -4.33
C LEU A 104 8.27 -6.66 -5.30
N VAL A 105 7.43 -7.61 -4.91
CA VAL A 105 7.02 -8.72 -5.79
C VAL A 105 6.22 -8.21 -7.00
N ALA A 106 5.33 -7.24 -6.81
CA ALA A 106 4.57 -6.62 -7.89
C ALA A 106 5.47 -5.86 -8.88
N LEU A 107 6.47 -5.12 -8.39
CA LEU A 107 7.50 -4.51 -9.24
C LEU A 107 8.23 -5.58 -10.05
N ARG A 108 8.65 -6.68 -9.41
CA ARG A 108 9.36 -7.77 -10.08
C ARG A 108 8.59 -8.31 -11.28
N ARG A 109 7.27 -8.42 -11.14
CA ARG A 109 6.36 -8.95 -12.16
C ARG A 109 5.94 -7.92 -13.21
N GLY A 110 6.36 -6.66 -13.09
CA GLY A 110 5.91 -5.58 -13.97
C GLY A 110 4.42 -5.25 -13.78
N GLU A 111 3.90 -5.41 -12.56
CA GLU A 111 2.49 -5.17 -12.22
C GLU A 111 2.27 -3.79 -11.57
N ALA A 112 3.35 -3.06 -11.28
CA ALA A 112 3.31 -1.72 -10.68
C ALA A 112 4.38 -0.81 -11.28
N HIS A 113 4.13 0.50 -11.29
CA HIS A 113 5.14 1.51 -11.62
C HIS A 113 5.96 1.88 -10.38
N LEU A 114 5.33 1.88 -9.21
CA LEU A 114 5.89 2.31 -7.94
C LEU A 114 5.50 1.32 -6.84
N ALA A 115 6.38 1.13 -5.85
CA ALA A 115 6.04 0.40 -4.63
C ALA A 115 6.45 1.15 -3.37
N GLY A 116 5.50 1.26 -2.44
CA GLY A 116 5.79 1.72 -1.08
C GLY A 116 6.42 0.59 -0.27
N SER A 117 7.55 0.87 0.40
CA SER A 117 8.26 -0.12 1.21
C SER A 117 8.91 0.50 2.45
N HIS A 118 8.83 -0.23 3.58
CA HIS A 118 9.48 0.10 4.84
C HIS A 118 9.97 -1.18 5.56
N LEU A 119 10.71 -2.01 4.84
CA LEU A 119 11.24 -3.28 5.36
C LEU A 119 12.55 -3.02 6.09
N LEU A 120 12.57 -3.20 7.41
CA LEU A 120 13.77 -3.05 8.22
C LEU A 120 14.59 -4.34 8.14
N ASP A 121 15.86 -4.21 7.80
CA ASP A 121 16.84 -5.28 8.00
C ASP A 121 17.29 -5.27 9.48
N PRO A 122 17.01 -6.33 10.26
CA PRO A 122 17.32 -6.35 11.69
C PRO A 122 18.82 -6.49 11.98
N GLU A 123 19.62 -6.96 11.03
CA GLU A 123 21.07 -7.12 11.22
C GLU A 123 21.82 -5.82 10.98
N THR A 124 21.37 -5.04 9.99
CA THR A 124 22.04 -3.78 9.60
C THR A 124 21.35 -2.52 10.10
N GLY A 125 20.07 -2.60 10.47
CA GLY A 125 19.24 -1.45 10.81
C GLY A 125 18.84 -0.57 9.61
N VAL A 126 19.22 -0.98 8.39
CA VAL A 126 18.94 -0.23 7.16
C VAL A 126 17.60 -0.67 6.58
N TYR A 127 16.83 0.30 6.08
CA TYR A 127 15.57 0.02 5.43
C TYR A 127 15.75 -0.29 3.94
N ASN A 128 14.99 -1.28 3.47
CA ASN A 128 14.73 -1.64 2.07
C ASN A 128 15.91 -2.18 1.26
N ASP A 129 17.16 -1.74 1.48
CA ASP A 129 18.30 -2.07 0.62
C ASP A 129 18.49 -3.57 0.39
N SER A 130 18.61 -4.36 1.47
CA SER A 130 18.79 -5.81 1.38
C SER A 130 17.59 -6.53 0.75
N TYR A 131 16.38 -6.00 0.99
CA TYR A 131 15.15 -6.51 0.38
C TYR A 131 15.08 -6.17 -1.11
N VAL A 132 15.46 -4.97 -1.54
CA VAL A 132 15.51 -4.63 -2.97
C VAL A 132 16.51 -5.53 -3.69
N GLN A 133 17.70 -5.75 -3.14
CA GLN A 133 18.70 -6.64 -3.74
C GLN A 133 18.19 -8.09 -3.85
N ARG A 134 17.52 -8.60 -2.81
CA ARG A 134 16.97 -9.96 -2.80
C ARG A 134 15.73 -10.12 -3.69
N TYR A 135 14.85 -9.11 -3.71
CA TYR A 135 13.54 -9.19 -4.35
C TYR A 135 13.50 -8.56 -5.74
N LEU A 136 14.49 -7.80 -6.18
CA LEU A 136 14.52 -7.21 -7.53
C LEU A 136 15.90 -7.43 -8.21
N PRO A 137 16.46 -8.66 -8.19
CA PRO A 137 17.78 -8.89 -8.76
C PRO A 137 17.76 -8.63 -10.27
N GLY A 138 18.75 -7.86 -10.75
CA GLY A 138 18.91 -7.54 -12.17
C GLY A 138 17.90 -6.54 -12.72
N GLN A 139 17.05 -5.93 -11.90
CA GLN A 139 16.16 -4.86 -12.34
C GLN A 139 16.75 -3.48 -12.04
N THR A 140 16.60 -2.56 -13.00
CA THR A 140 16.97 -1.15 -12.80
C THR A 140 15.86 -0.46 -12.00
N ILE A 141 16.10 -0.27 -10.70
CA ILE A 141 15.16 0.37 -9.77
C ILE A 141 15.80 1.66 -9.24
N THR A 142 14.99 2.70 -9.05
CA THR A 142 15.38 3.88 -8.26
C THR A 142 14.71 3.81 -6.89
N LEU A 143 15.51 3.79 -5.82
CA LEU A 143 15.00 3.88 -4.46
C LEU A 143 14.94 5.35 -4.04
N VAL A 144 13.76 5.83 -3.67
CA VAL A 144 13.54 7.21 -3.23
C VAL A 144 13.05 7.19 -1.79
N THR A 145 13.80 7.84 -0.90
CA THR A 145 13.33 8.09 0.47
C THR A 145 12.22 9.13 0.43
N LEU A 146 10.98 8.67 0.53
CA LEU A 146 9.80 9.54 0.45
C LEU A 146 9.63 10.40 1.71
N VAL A 147 9.72 9.78 2.88
CA VAL A 147 9.44 10.43 4.16
C VAL A 147 10.21 9.77 5.30
N GLY A 148 10.80 10.59 6.17
CA GLY A 148 11.27 10.16 7.49
C GLY A 148 10.13 10.27 8.50
N ARG A 149 9.99 9.27 9.37
CA ARG A 149 8.96 9.27 10.42
C ARG A 149 9.62 9.20 11.79
N GLU A 150 9.20 10.07 12.69
CA GLU A 150 9.57 10.02 14.10
C GLU A 150 8.51 9.26 14.90
N GLN A 151 8.95 8.39 15.80
CA GLN A 151 8.08 7.71 16.74
C GLN A 151 8.24 8.34 18.11
N GLY A 152 7.12 8.67 18.73
CA GLY A 152 7.09 9.31 20.03
C GLY A 152 5.93 8.84 20.89
N TRP A 153 5.86 9.41 22.08
CA TRP A 153 4.85 9.07 23.07
C TRP A 153 3.56 9.83 22.87
N ILE A 154 2.44 9.11 22.93
CA ILE A 154 1.12 9.70 23.13
C ILE A 154 0.74 9.46 24.60
N VAL A 155 0.64 10.54 25.38
CA VAL A 155 0.37 10.51 26.83
C VAL A 155 -0.90 11.27 27.19
N GLN A 156 -1.39 11.07 28.40
CA GLN A 156 -2.49 11.86 28.94
C GLN A 156 -2.10 13.34 29.07
N PRO A 157 -3.07 14.28 28.98
CA PRO A 157 -2.83 15.69 29.21
C PRO A 157 -2.08 15.94 30.53
N GLY A 158 -1.06 16.81 30.47
CA GLY A 158 -0.19 17.12 31.61
C GLY A 158 0.92 16.10 31.88
N ASN A 159 0.98 14.98 31.14
CA ASN A 159 1.98 13.93 31.29
C ASN A 159 2.17 13.50 32.77
N PRO A 160 1.11 12.99 33.44
CA PRO A 160 1.12 12.75 34.88
C PRO A 160 2.16 11.72 35.34
N LYS A 161 2.64 10.87 34.42
CA LYS A 161 3.66 9.84 34.68
C LYS A 161 5.06 10.27 34.24
N GLY A 162 5.23 11.49 33.75
CA GLY A 162 6.52 12.07 33.41
C GLY A 162 7.26 11.38 32.26
N VAL A 163 6.56 10.68 31.36
CA VAL A 163 7.18 9.92 30.26
C VAL A 163 7.79 10.88 29.24
N ARG A 164 9.11 10.85 29.08
CA ARG A 164 9.89 11.73 28.18
C ARG A 164 10.89 10.98 27.31
N SER A 165 11.26 9.77 27.70
CA SER A 165 12.23 8.91 27.04
C SER A 165 11.71 7.47 26.93
N TRP A 166 12.40 6.63 26.16
CA TRP A 166 12.07 5.20 26.10
C TRP A 166 12.31 4.48 27.43
N ALA A 167 13.28 4.94 28.23
CA ALA A 167 13.57 4.36 29.54
C ALA A 167 12.41 4.52 30.54
N ASP A 168 11.64 5.60 30.42
CA ASP A 168 10.48 5.85 31.31
C ASP A 168 9.36 4.81 31.11
N ALA A 169 9.34 4.10 29.97
CA ALA A 169 8.40 3.02 29.73
C ALA A 169 8.64 1.78 30.60
N ALA A 170 9.83 1.65 31.20
CA ALA A 170 10.15 0.58 32.15
C ALA A 170 9.60 0.86 33.57
N ASN A 171 9.07 2.07 33.83
CA ASN A 171 8.45 2.38 35.11
C ASN A 171 7.21 1.50 35.35
N PRO A 172 7.12 0.75 36.47
CA PRO A 172 5.97 -0.11 36.79
C PRO A 172 4.62 0.62 36.81
N ASP A 173 4.63 1.93 37.10
CA ASP A 173 3.42 2.75 37.10
C ASP A 173 2.99 3.15 35.68
N VAL A 174 3.83 2.97 34.66
CA VAL A 174 3.51 3.24 33.24
C VAL A 174 2.91 1.99 32.60
N ARG A 175 1.74 2.15 31.98
CA ARG A 175 1.09 1.08 31.21
C ARG A 175 1.22 1.37 29.73
N LEU A 176 2.02 0.57 29.04
CA LEU A 176 2.21 0.66 27.59
C LEU A 176 1.09 -0.08 26.85
N VAL A 177 0.44 0.60 25.91
CA VAL A 177 -0.52 -0.01 24.99
C VAL A 177 0.19 -0.28 23.67
N HIS A 178 0.50 -1.54 23.40
CA HIS A 178 1.20 -1.94 22.19
C HIS A 178 0.26 -1.99 20.97
N ARG A 179 0.86 -1.82 19.79
CA ARG A 179 0.28 -2.29 18.53
C ARG A 179 0.29 -3.82 18.49
N GLN A 180 -0.48 -4.39 17.56
CA GLN A 180 -0.48 -5.82 17.30
C GLN A 180 0.95 -6.35 17.01
N ARG A 181 1.22 -7.59 17.40
CA ARG A 181 2.50 -8.25 17.08
C ARG A 181 2.79 -8.19 15.59
N GLY A 182 4.05 -7.95 15.24
CA GLY A 182 4.51 -7.81 13.84
C GLY A 182 4.25 -6.43 13.21
N ALA A 183 3.63 -5.48 13.90
CA ALA A 183 3.59 -4.10 13.42
C ALA A 183 5.02 -3.50 13.41
N GLY A 184 5.36 -2.70 12.39
CA GLY A 184 6.70 -2.09 12.27
C GLY A 184 7.12 -1.26 13.50
N THR A 185 6.18 -0.60 14.17
CA THR A 185 6.43 0.08 15.47
C THR A 185 6.84 -0.90 16.57
N ARG A 186 6.29 -2.13 16.59
CA ARG A 186 6.65 -3.14 17.59
C ARG A 186 8.02 -3.75 17.29
N VAL A 187 8.38 -3.92 16.02
CA VAL A 187 9.71 -4.41 15.61
C VAL A 187 10.85 -3.50 16.10
N LEU A 188 10.59 -2.21 16.27
CA LEU A 188 11.57 -1.27 16.82
C LEU A 188 11.62 -1.25 18.37
N LEU A 189 10.62 -1.84 19.04
CA LEU A 189 10.43 -1.73 20.48
C LEU A 189 10.53 -3.06 21.24
N ASP A 190 10.25 -4.17 20.56
CA ASP A 190 10.43 -5.55 21.06
C ASP A 190 11.88 -6.01 20.88
#